data_AF-A0AAE4FQV7-F1
#
_entry.id   AF-A0AAE4FQV7-F1
#
_cell.length_a   1.000
_cell.length_b   1.000
_cell.length_c   1.000
_cell.angle_alpha   90.00
_cell.angle_beta   90.00
_cell.angle_gamma   90.00
#
_symmetry.space_group_name_H-M   'P 1'
#
loop_
_entity.id
_entity.type
_entity.pdbx_description
1 polymer ?
#
loop_
_entity_poly.entity_id
_entity_poly.type
_entity_poly.pdbx_seq_one_letter_code
_entity_poly.pdbx_strand_id
1 'polypeptide(L)'
;MLEVIGRWVNWVLVANSFLIFFGFAWFVVGLLGRSLDIPLGFDLWLRLWEPFFTPALGLFMGGAILSGILGQVKKRWPGSSQPPKA
;
A
#
# COMPACT_ATOMS: atom_id res chain seq x y z
N MET A 1 15.65 -17.68 -2.29
CA MET A 1 15.01 -16.63 -3.12
C MET A 1 13.60 -16.27 -2.64
N LEU A 2 12.69 -17.22 -2.38
CA LEU A 2 11.30 -16.95 -1.97
C LEU A 2 11.15 -16.18 -0.63
N GLU A 3 12.03 -16.44 0.34
CA GLU A 3 12.05 -15.70 1.63
C GLU A 3 12.41 -14.21 1.46
N VAL A 4 13.23 -13.90 0.46
CA VAL A 4 13.61 -12.51 0.14
C VAL A 4 12.43 -11.80 -0.51
N ILE A 5 11.70 -12.48 -1.41
CA ILE A 5 10.50 -11.95 -2.07
C ILE A 5 9.41 -11.62 -1.06
N GLY A 6 9.12 -12.53 -0.11
CA GLY A 6 8.12 -12.28 0.93
C GLY A 6 8.47 -11.08 1.82
N ARG A 7 9.76 -10.91 2.14
CA ARG A 7 10.25 -9.78 2.94
C ARG A 7 10.18 -8.45 2.18
N TRP A 8 10.54 -8.47 0.90
CA TRP A 8 10.45 -7.31 0.01
C TRP A 8 9.00 -6.87 -0.21
N VAL A 9 8.06 -7.79 -0.43
CA VAL A 9 6.63 -7.47 -0.58
C VAL A 9 6.09 -6.79 0.68
N ASN A 10 6.40 -7.33 1.87
CA ASN A 10 5.99 -6.72 3.13
C ASN A 10 6.58 -5.31 3.30
N TRP A 11 7.87 -5.14 3.01
CA TRP A 11 8.53 -3.84 3.13
C TRP A 11 8.02 -2.81 2.12
N VAL A 12 7.79 -3.22 0.87
CA VAL A 12 7.16 -2.38 -0.16
C VAL A 12 5.75 -2.01 0.23
N LEU A 13 4.94 -2.93 0.77
CA LEU A 13 3.59 -2.62 1.26
C LEU A 13 3.64 -1.55 2.36
N VAL A 14 4.50 -1.73 3.35
CA VAL A 14 4.64 -0.79 4.47
C VAL A 14 5.14 0.57 3.98
N ALA A 15 6.19 0.61 3.16
CA ALA A 15 6.72 1.84 2.57
C ALA A 15 5.68 2.57 1.72
N ASN A 16 4.89 1.83 0.93
CA ASN A 16 3.80 2.35 0.12
C ASN A 16 2.69 2.98 0.98
N SER A 17 2.32 2.35 2.10
CA SER A 17 1.33 2.91 3.04
C SER A 17 1.79 4.24 3.64
N PHE A 18 3.04 4.34 4.09
CA PHE A 18 3.58 5.60 4.60
C PHE A 18 3.58 6.71 3.54
N LEU A 19 3.88 6.37 2.29
CA LEU A 19 3.87 7.32 1.19
C LEU A 19 2.47 7.88 0.93
N ILE A 20 1.44 7.04 0.96
CA ILE A 20 0.02 7.45 0.86
C ILE A 20 -0.34 8.41 1.99
N PHE A 21 0.02 8.09 3.24
CA PHE A 21 -0.24 8.96 4.40
C PHE A 21 0.49 10.30 4.29
N PHE A 22 1.74 10.30 3.83
CA PHE A 22 2.51 11.52 3.60
C PHE A 22 1.88 12.38 2.51
N GLY A 23 1.45 11.78 1.40
CA GLY A 23 0.68 12.46 0.37
C GLY A 23 -0.59 13.08 0.92
N PHE A 24 -1.31 12.37 1.78
CA PHE A 24 -2.51 12.89 2.43
C PHE A 24 -2.22 14.07 3.36
N ALA A 25 -1.13 14.02 4.12
CA ALA A 25 -0.70 15.17 4.94
C ALA A 25 -0.36 16.39 4.08
N TRP A 26 0.35 16.18 2.96
CA TRP A 26 0.65 17.25 2.00
C TRP A 26 -0.63 17.83 1.36
N PHE A 27 -1.63 16.99 1.08
CA PHE A 27 -2.94 17.45 0.60
C PHE A 27 -3.58 18.43 1.57
N VAL A 28 -3.62 18.08 2.85
CA VAL A 28 -4.20 18.93 3.90
C VAL A 28 -3.45 20.25 3.99
N VAL A 29 -2.12 20.23 3.93
CA VAL A 29 -1.30 21.46 3.90
C VAL A 29 -1.58 22.29 2.64
N GLY A 30 -1.69 21.68 1.47
CA GLY A 30 -2.02 22.36 0.22
C GLY A 30 -3.44 22.94 0.21
N LEU A 31 -4.40 22.26 0.81
CA LEU A 31 -5.79 22.70 0.95
C LEU A 31 -5.91 23.89 1.91
N LEU A 32 -5.22 23.82 3.06
CA LEU A 32 -5.08 24.96 3.98
C LEU A 32 -4.37 26.12 3.29
N GLY A 33 -3.35 25.85 2.48
CA GLY A 33 -2.64 26.86 1.69
C GLY A 33 -3.51 27.56 0.66
N ARG A 34 -4.38 26.82 -0.02
CA ARG A 34 -5.34 27.38 -0.99
C ARG A 34 -6.33 28.33 -0.33
N SER A 35 -6.68 28.11 0.94
CA SER A 35 -7.52 29.05 1.70
C SER A 35 -6.80 30.37 2.04
N LEU A 36 -5.47 30.40 1.93
CA LEU A 36 -4.62 31.57 2.13
C LEU A 36 -4.18 32.22 0.80
N ASP A 37 -4.76 31.80 -0.34
CA ASP A 37 -4.41 32.22 -1.70
C ASP A 37 -2.95 31.91 -2.13
N ILE A 38 -2.25 31.08 -1.34
CA ILE A 38 -0.88 30.66 -1.65
C ILE A 38 -0.94 29.32 -2.39
N PRO A 39 -0.41 29.21 -3.63
CA PRO A 39 -0.30 27.95 -4.33
C PRO A 39 0.85 27.12 -3.71
N LEU A 40 0.61 26.59 -2.51
CA LEU A 40 1.51 25.74 -1.72
C LEU A 40 1.74 24.34 -2.35
N GLY A 41 1.63 24.25 -3.68
CA GLY A 41 1.79 23.01 -4.42
C GLY A 41 0.54 22.12 -4.42
N PHE A 42 -0.66 22.65 -4.18
CA PHE A 42 -1.91 21.90 -4.33
C PHE A 42 -2.11 21.38 -5.77
N ASP A 43 -1.83 22.23 -6.76
CA ASP A 43 -1.91 21.88 -8.19
C ASP A 43 -0.85 20.83 -8.58
N LEU A 44 0.37 20.99 -8.06
CA LEU A 44 1.46 20.04 -8.23
C LEU A 44 1.11 18.70 -7.56
N TRP A 45 0.55 18.73 -6.35
CA TRP A 45 0.09 17.55 -5.63
C TRP A 45 -1.00 16.82 -6.40
N LEU A 46 -2.02 17.52 -6.92
CA LEU A 46 -3.08 16.93 -7.73
C LEU A 46 -2.52 16.27 -9.00
N ARG A 47 -1.60 16.94 -9.69
CA ARG A 47 -0.91 16.40 -10.86
C ARG A 47 -0.01 15.21 -10.55
N LEU A 48 0.62 15.15 -9.37
CA LEU A 48 1.37 13.98 -8.93
C LEU A 48 0.43 12.88 -8.41
N TRP A 49 -0.75 13.24 -7.90
CA TRP A 49 -1.71 12.32 -7.33
C TRP A 49 -2.20 11.29 -8.35
N GLU A 50 -2.65 11.76 -9.52
CA GLU A 50 -3.14 10.90 -10.60
C GLU A 50 -2.13 9.81 -11.03
N PRO A 51 -0.89 10.13 -11.44
CA PRO A 51 0.05 9.13 -11.93
C PRO A 51 0.80 8.38 -10.82
N PHE A 52 0.90 8.91 -9.60
CA PHE A 52 1.75 8.31 -8.56
C PHE A 52 0.93 7.56 -7.49
N PHE A 53 -0.13 8.19 -6.97
CA PHE A 53 -0.89 7.64 -5.86
C PHE A 53 -1.95 6.64 -6.31
N THR A 54 -2.57 6.85 -7.48
CA THR A 54 -3.56 5.92 -8.05
C THR A 54 -2.99 4.51 -8.28
N PRO A 55 -1.82 4.33 -8.95
CA PRO A 55 -1.23 3.00 -9.09
C PRO A 55 -0.66 2.45 -7.77
N ALA A 56 -0.14 3.29 -6.88
CA ALA A 56 0.32 2.90 -5.55
C ALA A 56 -0.82 2.35 -4.67
N LEU A 57 -2.00 2.97 -4.71
CA LEU A 57 -3.22 2.49 -4.06
C LEU A 57 -3.72 1.19 -4.71
N GLY A 58 -3.65 1.09 -6.04
CA GLY A 58 -3.96 -0.13 -6.76
C GLY A 58 -3.08 -1.31 -6.34
N LEU A 59 -1.77 -1.07 -6.16
CA LEU A 59 -0.84 -2.09 -5.66
C LEU A 59 -1.12 -2.45 -4.19
N PHE A 60 -1.52 -1.47 -3.36
CA PHE A 60 -1.92 -1.73 -1.97
C PHE A 60 -3.16 -2.60 -1.90
N MET A 61 -4.23 -2.22 -2.60
CA MET A 61 -5.47 -3.01 -2.67
C MET A 61 -5.21 -4.36 -3.30
N GLY A 62 -4.46 -4.41 -4.41
CA GLY A 62 -4.05 -5.64 -5.08
C GLY A 62 -3.26 -6.56 -4.16
N GLY A 63 -2.30 -6.01 -3.41
CA GLY A 63 -1.51 -6.75 -2.42
C GLY A 63 -2.36 -7.30 -1.27
N ALA A 64 -3.30 -6.50 -0.75
CA ALA A 64 -4.23 -6.92 0.30
C ALA A 64 -5.18 -8.02 -0.18
N ILE A 65 -5.75 -7.88 -1.39
CA ILE A 65 -6.63 -8.86 -2.01
C ILE A 65 -5.87 -10.16 -2.29
N LEU A 66 -4.66 -10.06 -2.88
CA LEU A 66 -3.83 -11.23 -3.18
C LEU A 66 -3.44 -11.96 -1.88
N SER A 67 -3.06 -11.23 -0.83
CA SER A 67 -2.78 -11.82 0.49
C SER A 67 -4.01 -12.51 1.09
N GLY A 68 -5.20 -11.91 0.96
CA GLY A 68 -6.46 -12.51 1.39
C GLY A 68 -6.80 -13.80 0.64
N ILE A 69 -6.66 -13.79 -0.70
CA ILE A 69 -6.92 -14.95 -1.56
C ILE A 69 -5.91 -16.06 -1.26
N LEU A 70 -4.61 -15.74 -1.17
CA LEU A 70 -3.56 -16.70 -0.82
C LEU A 70 -3.79 -17.31 0.57
N GLY A 71 -4.22 -16.51 1.55
CA GLY A 71 -4.59 -16.99 2.88
C GLY A 71 -5.81 -17.92 2.87
N GLN A 72 -6.84 -17.60 2.09
CA GLN A 72 -8.03 -18.44 1.90
C GLN A 72 -7.68 -19.77 1.22
N VAL A 73 -6.87 -19.75 0.16
CA VAL A 73 -6.42 -20.94 -0.57
C VAL A 73 -5.54 -21.83 0.34
N LYS A 74 -4.59 -21.23 1.08
CA LYS A 74 -3.74 -21.98 2.03
C LYS A 74 -4.54 -22.61 3.17
N LYS A 75 -5.60 -21.93 3.65
CA LYS A 75 -6.52 -22.48 4.67
C LYS A 75 -7.39 -23.61 4.11
N ARG A 76 -7.75 -23.55 2.82
CA ARG A 76 -8.56 -24.54 2.11
C ARG A 76 -7.76 -25.72 1.57
N TRP A 77 -6.43 -25.64 1.51
CA TRP A 77 -5.52 -26.75 1.16
C TRP A 77 -4.75 -27.28 2.38
N PRO A 78 -5.41 -27.95 3.34
CA PRO A 78 -4.75 -28.76 4.36
C PRO A 78 -4.43 -30.15 3.77
N GLY A 79 -3.39 -30.23 2.95
CA GLY A 79 -2.82 -31.51 2.51
C GLY A 79 -1.33 -31.28 2.24
N SER A 80 -0.40 -31.68 3.10
CA SER A 80 -0.28 -32.98 3.78
C SER A 80 0.60 -32.86 5.04
N SER A 81 0.20 -33.57 6.10
CA SER A 81 1.03 -34.03 7.23
C SER A 81 1.76 -32.98 8.10
N GLN A 82 1.05 -32.44 9.09
CA GLN A 82 1.68 -32.03 10.35
C GLN A 82 1.79 -33.29 11.25
N PRO A 83 2.98 -33.84 11.53
CA PRO A 83 3.10 -34.94 12.48
C PRO A 83 2.75 -34.45 13.90
N PRO A 84 2.16 -35.32 14.74
CA PRO A 84 1.77 -34.97 16.10
C PRO A 84 3.00 -34.58 16.91
N LYS A 85 2.93 -33.42 17.58
CA LYS A 85 3.91 -32.99 18.57
C LYS A 85 3.65 -33.85 19.82
N ALA A 86 4.48 -34.87 20.00
CA ALA A 86 4.57 -35.69 21.21
C ALA A 86 5.08 -34.86 22.39
#